data_AF-A0A526TWQ4-F1
#
_entry.id   AF-A0A526TWQ4-F1
#
_cell.length_a   1.000
_cell.length_b   1.000
_cell.length_c   1.000
_cell.angle_alpha   90.00
_cell.angle_beta   90.00
_cell.angle_gamma   90.00
#
_symmetry.space_group_name_H-M   'P 1'
#
loop_
_entity.id
_entity.type
_entity.pdbx_description
1 polymer ?
#
loop_
_entity_poly.entity_id
_entity_poly.type
_entity_poly.pdbx_seq_one_letter_code
_entity_poly.pdbx_strand_id
1 'polypeptide(L)' 'MSDTKVYLLDGGSLVLDGYHVFWNRGPGGEVRFPVYSILIEHAEGRFLIDTGYDYDHVMKVLPFEKP' A
#
# COMPACT_ATOMS: atom_id res chain seq x y z
N MET A 1 -2.81 -11.58 -29.57
CA MET A 1 -2.75 -11.50 -28.09
C MET A 1 -2.85 -10.03 -27.72
N SER A 2 -3.56 -9.68 -26.65
CA SER A 2 -3.62 -8.27 -26.20
C SER A 2 -2.33 -7.91 -25.48
N ASP A 3 -1.83 -6.70 -25.71
CA ASP A 3 -0.68 -6.18 -24.96
C ASP A 3 -0.98 -6.10 -23.46
N THR A 4 0.03 -6.41 -22.65
CA THR A 4 -0.04 -6.34 -21.18
C THR A 4 -0.38 -4.94 -20.71
N LYS A 5 -1.34 -4.84 -19.78
CA LYS A 5 -1.71 -3.59 -19.11
C LYS A 5 -1.51 -3.72 -17.61
N VAL A 6 -0.97 -2.67 -17.01
CA VAL A 6 -0.74 -2.60 -15.56
C VAL A 6 -1.58 -1.47 -14.99
N TYR A 7 -2.35 -1.79 -13.97
CA TYR A 7 -3.19 -0.87 -13.22
C TYR A 7 -2.70 -0.81 -11.79
N LEU A 8 -2.48 0.40 -11.29
CA LEU A 8 -2.26 0.64 -9.87
C LEU A 8 -3.62 0.86 -9.22
N LEU A 9 -3.99 -0.05 -8.33
CA LEU A 9 -5.21 0.04 -7.54
C LEU A 9 -4.91 0.89 -6.30
N ASP A 10 -5.45 2.11 -6.27
CA ASP A 10 -5.37 2.98 -5.10
C ASP A 10 -6.08 2.31 -3.91
N GLY A 11 -5.30 1.98 -2.87
CA GLY A 11 -5.74 1.31 -1.66
C GLY A 11 -5.77 2.25 -0.45
N GLY A 12 -5.73 3.56 -0.66
CA GLY A 12 -5.69 4.54 0.42
C GLY A 12 -4.27 4.77 0.95
N SER A 13 -4.16 5.04 2.25
CA SER A 13 -2.89 5.41 2.87
C SER A 13 -2.79 4.94 4.31
N LEU A 14 -1.58 4.97 4.86
CA LEU A 14 -1.28 4.76 6.27
C LEU A 14 -0.28 5.82 6.73
N VAL A 15 -0.07 5.90 8.04
CA VAL A 15 0.88 6.78 8.71
C VAL A 15 1.91 5.94 9.46
N LEU A 16 3.18 6.28 9.30
CA LEU A 16 4.25 5.84 10.19
C LEU A 16 5.10 7.03 10.61
N ASP A 17 5.82 6.88 11.72
CA ASP A 17 6.86 7.85 12.07
C ASP A 17 7.98 7.85 11.01
N GLY A 18 8.56 9.02 10.72
CA GLY A 18 9.63 9.16 9.74
C GLY A 18 10.88 8.33 10.05
N TYR A 19 11.14 7.93 11.30
CA TYR A 19 12.20 6.96 11.62
C TYR A 19 11.89 5.52 11.20
N HIS A 20 10.61 5.15 11.04
CA HIS A 20 10.23 3.87 10.44
C HIS A 20 10.40 3.90 8.92
N VAL A 21 10.02 5.01 8.28
CA VAL A 21 10.16 5.19 6.83
C VAL A 21 11.65 5.30 6.43
N PHE A 22 12.43 6.04 7.21
CA PHE A 22 13.85 6.28 6.98
C PHE A 22 14.67 5.81 8.18
N TRP A 23 15.00 4.52 8.16
CA TRP A 23 15.68 3.83 9.26
C TRP A 23 16.89 4.61 9.81
N ASN A 24 16.84 4.96 11.10
CA ASN A 24 17.84 5.74 11.86
C ASN A 24 18.14 7.17 11.35
N ARG A 25 17.51 7.61 10.26
CA ARG A 25 17.74 8.92 9.66
C ARG A 25 16.64 9.92 10.02
N GLY A 26 15.38 9.49 9.96
CA GLY A 26 14.24 10.36 10.21
C GLY A 26 14.20 11.55 9.22
N PRO A 27 13.75 12.75 9.64
CA PRO A 27 13.37 13.12 11.01
C PRO A 27 12.14 12.34 11.51
N GLY A 28 11.89 12.36 12.82
CA GLY A 28 10.64 11.84 13.38
C GLY A 28 9.43 12.70 12.97
N GLY A 29 8.23 12.21 13.27
CA GLY A 29 6.95 12.84 12.91
C GLY A 29 6.15 12.00 11.91
N GLU A 30 4.86 12.32 11.79
CA GLU A 30 3.93 11.58 10.95
C GLU A 30 4.25 11.73 9.46
N VAL A 31 4.43 10.58 8.79
CA VAL A 31 4.56 10.49 7.34
C VAL A 31 3.40 9.64 6.82
N ARG A 32 2.49 10.27 6.07
CA ARG A 32 1.43 9.57 5.35
C ARG A 32 1.98 9.03 4.03
N PHE A 33 1.84 7.74 3.79
CA PHE A 33 2.31 7.08 2.57
C PHE A 33 1.16 6.29 1.91
N PRO A 34 1.16 6.19 0.56
CA PRO A 34 0.13 5.46 -0.16
C PRO A 34 0.33 3.94 0.00
N VAL A 35 -0.78 3.21 -0.02
CA VAL A 35 -0.79 1.75 -0.18
C VAL A 35 -1.54 1.44 -1.47
N TYR A 36 -1.00 0.54 -2.28
CA TYR A 36 -1.60 0.16 -3.55
C TYR A 36 -1.44 -1.32 -3.81
N SER A 37 -2.26 -1.85 -4.72
CA SER A 37 -2.08 -3.18 -5.31
C SER A 37 -1.85 -3.06 -6.82
N ILE A 38 -1.28 -4.08 -7.45
CA ILE A 38 -0.97 -4.05 -8.89
C ILE A 38 -1.83 -5.09 -9.59
N LEU A 39 -2.77 -4.64 -10.42
CA LEU A 39 -3.54 -5.51 -11.30
C LEU A 39 -2.86 -5.53 -12.68
N ILE A 40 -2.49 -6.73 -13.12
CA ILE A 40 -1.97 -6.98 -14.46
C ILE A 40 -3.05 -7.68 -15.28
N GLU A 41 -3.51 -7.02 -16.34
CA GLU A 41 -4.24 -7.67 -17.41
C GLU A 41 -3.24 -8.21 -18.43
N HIS A 42 -3.08 -9.52 -18.44
CA HIS A 42 -2.15 -10.24 -19.32
C HIS A 42 -2.93 -11.18 -20.25
N ALA A 43 -2.31 -11.58 -21.37
CA ALA A 43 -2.93 -12.54 -22.29
C ALA A 43 -3.25 -13.90 -21.61
N GLU A 44 -2.50 -14.26 -20.56
CA GLU A 44 -2.68 -15.49 -19.79
C GLU A 44 -3.72 -15.39 -18.67
N GLY A 45 -4.24 -14.19 -18.40
CA GLY A 45 -5.21 -13.97 -17.34
C GLY A 45 -5.02 -12.64 -16.61
N ARG A 46 -5.78 -12.47 -15.53
CA ARG A 46 -5.63 -11.35 -14.61
C ARG A 46 -4.83 -11.79 -13.39
N PHE A 47 -3.77 -11.05 -13.09
CA PHE A 47 -2.89 -11.29 -11.97
C PHE A 47 -2.97 -10.10 -11.03
N LEU A 48 -3.18 -10.37 -9.75
CA LEU A 48 -3.17 -9.35 -8.71
C LEU A 48 -1.93 -9.58 -7.84
N ILE A 49 -1.06 -8.58 -7.78
CA ILE A 49 0.14 -8.57 -6.94
C ILE A 49 -0.17 -7.68 -5.75
N ASP A 50 -0.01 -8.26 -4.57
CA ASP A 50 -0.43 -7.74 -3.27
C ASP A 50 -1.94 -7.43 -3.19
N THR A 51 -2.43 -7.17 -1.98
CA THR A 51 -3.88 -6.96 -1.73
C THR A 51 -4.18 -5.83 -0.75
N GLY A 52 -3.21 -4.94 -0.52
CA GLY A 52 -3.37 -3.82 0.41
C GLY A 52 -3.48 -4.25 1.88
N TYR A 53 -4.22 -3.46 2.65
CA TYR A 53 -4.54 -3.75 4.05
C TYR A 53 -6.06 -3.82 4.25
N ASP A 54 -6.50 -4.53 5.28
CA ASP A 54 -7.88 -4.51 5.72
C ASP A 54 -8.11 -3.38 6.74
N TYR A 55 -9.12 -2.55 6.50
CA TYR A 55 -9.40 -1.37 7.31
C TYR A 55 -9.70 -1.73 8.77
N ASP A 56 -10.59 -2.69 9.00
CA ASP A 56 -11.01 -3.09 10.34
C ASP A 56 -9.87 -3.76 11.11
N HIS A 57 -9.02 -4.52 10.42
CA HIS A 57 -7.81 -5.07 10.99
C HIS A 57 -6.87 -3.95 11.47
N VAL A 58 -6.54 -2.98 10.62
CA VAL A 58 -5.64 -1.86 10.99
C VAL A 58 -6.24 -1.07 12.15
N MET A 59 -7.52 -0.71 12.08
CA MET A 59 -8.20 -0.01 13.17
C MET A 59 -8.21 -0.79 14.49
N LYS A 60 -8.19 -2.13 14.44
CA LYS A 60 -8.16 -2.99 15.63
C LYS A 60 -6.76 -3.20 16.20
N VAL A 61 -5.76 -3.45 15.36
CA VAL A 61 -4.42 -3.90 15.80
C VAL A 61 -3.36 -2.82 15.74
N LEU A 62 -3.51 -1.86 14.82
CA LEU A 62 -2.55 -0.80 14.53
C LEU A 62 -3.27 0.56 14.36
N PRO A 63 -4.14 0.98 15.30
CA PRO A 63 -4.95 2.20 15.14
C PRO A 63 -4.13 3.48 14.98
N PHE A 64 -2.86 3.46 15.39
CA PHE A 64 -1.93 4.57 15.21
C PHE A 64 -1.46 4.76 13.76
N GLU A 65 -1.68 3.79 12.88
CA GLU A 65 -1.36 3.90 11.45
C GLU A 65 -2.42 4.70 10.65
N LYS A 66 -3.54 5.11 11.28
CA LYS A 66 -4.52 6.07 10.75
C LYS A 66 -4.90 5.84 9.27
N PRO A 67 -5.49 4.68 8.95
CA PRO A 67 -5.95 4.34 7.62
C PRO A 67 -6.97 5.35 7.07
#